data_AF-A0A401TQF7-F1
#
_entry.id   AF-A0A401TQF7-F1
#
_cell.length_a   1.000
_cell.length_b   1.000
_cell.length_c   1.000
_cell.angle_alpha   90.00
_cell.angle_beta   90.00
_cell.angle_gamma   90.00
#
_symmetry.space_group_name_H-M   'P 1'
#
loop_
_entity.id
_entity.type
_entity.pdbx_description
1 polymer ?
#
loop_
_entity_poly.entity_id
_entity_poly.type
_entity_poly.pdbx_seq_one_letter_code
_entity_poly.pdbx_strand_id
1 'polypeptide(L)'
;MALQFGKTVDPAVVNLRRFERLAGLVGLDNELVVREVKQTVREIFDVWPGLLPELPTPPDFAKKLIERWDRLTLVKETRPAMVQGHSIDEDDQSAAAKTPR
;
A
#
# COMPACT_ATOMS: atom_id res chain seq x y z
N MET A 1 5.56 5.75 19.42
CA MET A 1 4.10 5.50 19.39
C MET A 1 3.53 5.78 20.77
N ALA A 2 2.24 6.16 20.86
CA ALA A 2 1.58 6.36 22.16
C ALA A 2 1.34 5.03 22.91
N LEU A 3 1.22 3.92 22.18
CA LEU A 3 1.09 2.56 22.71
C LEU A 3 2.18 1.64 22.16
N GLN A 4 2.58 0.65 22.95
CA GLN A 4 3.49 -0.40 22.51
C GLN A 4 2.75 -1.40 21.61
N PHE A 5 3.30 -1.70 20.44
CA PHE A 5 2.76 -2.64 19.49
C PHE A 5 3.66 -3.87 19.40
N GLY A 6 3.23 -5.03 19.89
CA GLY A 6 4.01 -6.27 19.82
C GLY A 6 5.46 -6.10 20.30
N LYS A 7 5.64 -5.51 21.50
CA LYS A 7 6.93 -5.20 22.14
C LYS A 7 7.79 -4.09 21.48
N THR A 8 7.30 -3.35 20.50
CA THR A 8 7.99 -2.13 19.98
C THR A 8 7.19 -0.86 20.23
N VAL A 9 7.90 0.24 20.48
CA VAL A 9 7.34 1.61 20.48
C VAL A 9 7.75 2.40 19.23
N ASP A 10 8.69 1.85 18.46
CA ASP A 10 9.17 2.42 17.21
C ASP A 10 8.27 1.96 16.04
N PRO A 11 7.57 2.88 15.36
CA PRO A 11 6.73 2.55 14.21
C PRO A 11 7.54 2.14 12.97
N ALA A 12 8.82 2.49 12.85
CA ALA A 12 9.63 2.16 11.68
C ALA A 12 9.83 0.64 11.52
N VAL A 13 9.86 -0.09 12.63
CA VAL A 13 10.11 -1.54 12.69
C VAL A 13 8.84 -2.39 12.83
N VAL A 14 7.66 -1.78 12.68
CA VAL A 14 6.38 -2.50 12.66
C VAL A 14 6.23 -3.20 11.31
N ASN A 15 5.90 -4.49 11.34
CA ASN A 15 5.80 -5.36 10.17
C ASN A 15 4.57 -6.28 10.25
N LEU A 16 4.22 -6.94 9.15
CA LEU A 16 3.04 -7.81 9.05
C LEU A 16 3.08 -8.97 10.05
N ARG A 17 4.25 -9.54 10.31
CA ARG A 17 4.42 -10.62 11.30
C ARG A 17 4.00 -10.21 12.70
N ARG A 18 4.12 -8.92 13.08
CA ARG A 18 3.61 -8.44 14.37
C ARG A 18 2.09 -8.38 14.40
N PHE A 19 1.44 -8.00 13.29
CA PHE A 19 -0.03 -8.04 13.18
C PHE A 19 -0.54 -9.48 13.29
N GLU A 20 0.08 -10.42 12.58
CA GLU A 20 -0.23 -11.85 12.66
C GLU A 20 -0.14 -12.38 14.10
N ARG A 21 0.95 -12.06 14.81
CA ARG A 21 1.12 -12.48 16.22
C ARG A 21 0.08 -11.88 17.15
N LEU A 22 -0.29 -10.61 16.93
CA LEU A 22 -1.30 -9.95 17.76
C LEU A 22 -2.69 -10.53 17.48
N ALA A 23 -3.02 -10.82 16.21
CA ALA A 23 -4.27 -11.49 15.84
C ALA A 23 -4.44 -12.81 16.62
N GLY A 24 -3.40 -13.65 16.64
CA GLY A 24 -3.41 -14.89 17.43
C GLY A 24 -3.58 -14.68 18.94
N LEU A 25 -3.05 -13.58 19.50
CA LEU A 25 -3.22 -13.26 20.92
C LEU A 25 -4.63 -12.77 21.28
N VAL A 26 -5.33 -12.14 20.33
CA VAL A 26 -6.69 -11.64 20.55
C VAL A 26 -7.78 -12.58 19.99
N GLY A 27 -7.39 -13.76 19.50
CA GLY A 27 -8.32 -14.75 18.96
C GLY A 27 -8.93 -14.38 17.61
N LEU A 28 -8.25 -13.55 16.82
CA LEU A 28 -8.63 -13.21 15.45
C LEU A 28 -7.95 -14.14 14.44
N ASP A 29 -8.58 -14.30 13.27
CA ASP A 29 -7.98 -15.03 12.17
C ASP A 29 -6.73 -14.30 11.63
N ASN A 30 -5.60 -14.99 11.65
CA ASN A 30 -4.30 -14.42 11.30
C ASN A 30 -4.23 -14.00 9.82
N GLU A 31 -4.75 -14.83 8.92
CA GLU A 31 -4.68 -14.58 7.48
C GLU A 31 -5.56 -13.41 7.08
N LEU A 32 -6.76 -13.34 7.66
CA LEU A 32 -7.70 -12.24 7.48
C LEU A 32 -7.09 -10.92 7.93
N VAL A 33 -6.49 -10.87 9.12
CA VAL A 33 -5.86 -9.64 9.65
C VAL A 33 -4.70 -9.20 8.75
N VAL A 34 -3.82 -10.13 8.34
CA VAL A 34 -2.70 -9.79 7.45
C VAL A 34 -3.20 -9.30 6.09
N ARG A 35 -4.25 -9.91 5.54
CA ARG A 35 -4.87 -9.48 4.28
C ARG A 35 -5.44 -8.06 4.41
N GLU A 36 -6.16 -7.79 5.48
CA GLU A 36 -6.81 -6.49 5.70
C GLU A 36 -5.79 -5.37 5.89
N VAL A 37 -4.72 -5.64 6.66
CA VAL A 37 -3.62 -4.70 6.83
C VAL A 37 -2.94 -4.40 5.49
N LYS A 38 -2.68 -5.43 4.66
CA LYS A 38 -2.11 -5.21 3.32
C LYS A 38 -3.02 -4.36 2.45
N GLN A 39 -4.32 -4.67 2.45
CA GLN A 39 -5.30 -3.95 1.64
C GLN A 39 -5.40 -2.49 2.06
N THR A 40 -5.55 -2.24 3.37
CA THR A 40 -5.61 -0.89 3.94
C THR A 40 -4.37 -0.07 3.59
N VAL A 41 -3.17 -0.65 3.72
CA VAL A 41 -1.93 0.07 3.41
C VAL A 41 -1.81 0.36 1.90
N ARG A 42 -2.33 -0.53 1.04
CA ARG A 42 -2.36 -0.27 -0.41
C ARG A 42 -3.28 0.90 -0.75
N GLU A 43 -4.50 0.90 -0.22
CA GLU A 43 -5.47 1.97 -0.44
C GLU A 43 -4.95 3.34 0.02
N ILE A 44 -4.16 3.36 1.11
CA ILE A 44 -3.50 4.58 1.57
C ILE A 44 -2.59 5.19 0.49
N PHE A 45 -1.89 4.38 -0.31
CA PHE A 45 -1.03 4.91 -1.38
C PHE A 45 -1.82 5.62 -2.47
N ASP A 46 -3.06 5.22 -2.71
CA ASP A 46 -3.91 5.83 -3.74
C ASP A 46 -4.64 7.06 -3.19
N VAL A 47 -5.12 6.98 -1.96
CA VAL A 47 -6.00 8.01 -1.36
C VAL A 47 -5.23 9.18 -0.78
N TRP A 48 -4.16 8.92 -0.02
CA TRP A 48 -3.51 9.96 0.78
C TRP A 48 -2.80 11.04 -0.05
N PRO A 49 -2.09 10.74 -1.16
CA PRO A 49 -1.43 11.79 -1.94
C PRO A 49 -2.38 12.89 -2.43
N GLY A 50 -3.65 12.55 -2.71
CA GLY A 50 -4.69 13.52 -3.09
C GLY A 50 -5.22 14.34 -1.91
N LEU A 51 -5.30 13.76 -0.71
CA LEU A 51 -5.85 14.44 0.48
C LEU A 51 -4.82 15.25 1.27
N LEU A 52 -3.54 14.89 1.21
CA LEU A 52 -2.49 15.54 1.99
C LEU A 52 -2.35 17.05 1.75
N PRO A 53 -2.51 17.60 0.52
CA PRO A 53 -2.50 19.04 0.28
C PRO A 53 -3.65 19.81 0.95
N GLU A 54 -4.77 19.14 1.26
CA GLU A 54 -5.95 19.77 1.87
C GLU A 54 -5.82 19.90 3.39
N LEU A 55 -4.82 19.27 4.00
CA LEU A 55 -4.62 19.32 5.44
C LEU A 55 -4.15 20.71 5.88
N PRO A 56 -4.63 21.23 7.03
CA PRO A 56 -4.18 22.51 7.60
C PRO A 56 -2.78 22.37 8.21
N THR A 57 -1.78 22.15 7.34
CA THR A 57 -0.39 21.85 7.69
C THR A 57 0.56 22.72 6.87
N PRO A 58 1.81 22.90 7.33
CA PRO A 58 2.80 23.65 6.56
C PRO A 58 3.03 23.05 5.16
N PRO A 59 3.38 23.86 4.14
CA PRO A 59 3.44 23.42 2.73
C PRO A 59 4.32 22.18 2.48
N ASP A 60 5.42 22.03 3.23
CA ASP A 60 6.36 20.91 3.06
C ASP A 60 5.99 19.67 3.89
N PHE A 61 4.96 19.76 4.72
CA PHE A 61 4.63 18.70 5.67
C PHE A 61 4.11 17.45 4.96
N ALA A 62 3.25 17.63 3.95
CA ALA A 62 2.76 16.54 3.09
C ALA A 62 3.90 15.75 2.46
N LYS A 63 4.88 16.46 1.87
CA LYS A 63 6.06 15.85 1.23
C LYS A 63 6.88 15.03 2.24
N LYS A 64 7.17 15.61 3.41
CA LYS A 64 7.90 14.92 4.49
C LYS A 64 7.17 13.66 4.98
N LEU A 65 5.84 13.67 4.99
CA LEU A 65 5.04 12.53 5.41
C LEU A 65 5.12 11.38 4.38
N ILE A 66 5.04 11.71 3.10
CA ILE A 66 5.20 10.74 2.00
C ILE A 66 6.61 10.16 1.98
N GLU A 67 7.65 11.00 2.07
CA GLU A 67 9.06 10.56 2.13
C GLU A 67 9.33 9.61 3.30
N ARG A 68 8.58 9.75 4.40
CA ARG A 68 8.71 8.86 5.56
C ARG A 68 8.18 7.46 5.28
N TRP A 69 7.25 7.27 4.35
CA TRP A 69 6.69 5.95 4.04
C TRP A 69 7.77 4.96 3.59
N ASP A 70 8.78 5.42 2.86
CA ASP A 70 9.93 4.61 2.43
C ASP A 70 10.78 4.07 3.60
N ARG A 71 10.60 4.61 4.81
CA ARG A 71 11.32 4.16 6.01
C ARG A 71 10.52 3.15 6.83
N LEU A 72 9.23 2.97 6.57
CA LEU A 72 8.36 2.08 7.33
C LEU A 72 8.45 0.66 6.77
N THR A 73 8.83 -0.32 7.59
CA THR A 73 8.89 -1.73 7.17
C THR A 73 7.54 -2.23 6.66
N LEU A 74 6.43 -1.85 7.31
CA LEU A 74 5.08 -2.21 6.88
C LEU A 74 4.76 -1.76 5.44
N VAL A 75 5.17 -0.54 5.07
CA VAL A 75 5.00 -0.03 3.69
C VAL A 75 5.79 -0.87 2.70
N LYS A 76 7.05 -1.21 3.03
CA LYS A 76 7.90 -2.03 2.16
C LYS A 76 7.32 -3.43 1.91
N GLU A 77 6.73 -4.05 2.92
CA GLU A 77 6.14 -5.39 2.84
C GLU A 77 4.80 -5.43 2.09
N THR A 78 4.13 -4.28 1.96
CA THR A 78 2.77 -4.18 1.40
C THR A 78 2.76 -3.61 -0.01
N ARG A 79 3.83 -2.91 -0.42
CA ARG A 79 3.99 -2.44 -1.80
C ARG A 79 3.80 -3.62 -2.75
N PRO A 80 2.92 -3.49 -3.75
CA PRO A 80 2.89 -4.47 -4.82
C PRO A 80 4.30 -4.50 -5.43
N ALA A 81 4.89 -5.70 -5.55
CA ALA A 81 6.00 -5.87 -6.47
C ALA A 81 5.44 -5.37 -7.81
N MET A 82 5.99 -4.28 -8.36
CA MET A 82 5.65 -3.87 -9.72
C MET A 82 5.90 -5.10 -10.59
N VAL A 83 4.82 -5.73 -11.05
CA VAL A 83 4.90 -6.70 -12.13
C VAL A 83 5.19 -5.86 -13.36
N GLN A 84 6.49 -5.71 -13.62
CA GLN A 84 7.00 -5.15 -14.85
C GLN A 84 6.55 -6.10 -15.97
N GLY A 85 5.57 -5.68 -16.78
CA GLY A 85 5.18 -6.42 -17.98
C GLY A 85 3.67 -6.45 -18.26
N HIS A 86 3.14 -5.34 -18.76
CA HIS A 86 2.23 -5.43 -19.90
C HIS A 86 2.48 -4.19 -20.76
N SER A 87 3.38 -4.32 -21.74
CA SER A 87 3.24 -3.52 -22.96
C SER A 87 1.85 -3.86 -23.50
N ILE A 88 0.97 -2.87 -23.51
CA ILE A 88 -0.15 -2.90 -24.45
C ILE A 88 0.52 -2.66 -25.79
N ASP A 89 0.95 -3.74 -26.44
CA ASP A 89 1.30 -3.69 -27.84
C ASP A 89 0.00 -3.33 -28.57
N GLU A 90 -0.08 -2.07 -29.00
CA GLU A 90 -1.08 -1.55 -29.92
C GLU A 90 -0.92 -2.24 -31.27
N ASP A 91 -1.41 -3.47 -31.40
CA ASP A 91 -1.54 -4.16 -32.68
C ASP A 91 -2.92 -4.85 -32.74
N ASP A 92 -3.97 -4.04 -32.84
CA ASP A 92 -5.24 -4.50 -33.44
C ASP A 92 -5.93 -3.40 -34.27
N GLN A 93 -5.15 -2.69 -35.08
CA GLN A 93 -5.66 -1.91 -36.22
C GLN A 93 -5.18 -2.54 -37.54
N SER A 94 -5.59 -3.77 -37.86
CA SER A 94 -5.68 -4.20 -39.26
C SER A 94 -6.50 -5.49 -39.45
N ALA A 95 -7.78 -5.45 -39.11
CA ALA A 95 -8.69 -6.54 -39.48
C ALA A 95 -10.13 -6.07 -39.75
N ALA A 96 -10.32 -5.04 -40.58
CA ALA A 96 -11.65 -4.71 -41.09
C ALA A 96 -11.61 -3.92 -42.42
N ALA A 97 -11.09 -4.54 -43.49
CA ALA A 97 -11.32 -4.03 -44.84
C ALA A 97 -11.34 -5.14 -45.90
N LYS A 98 -12.24 -6.12 -45.74
CA LYS A 98 -12.77 -6.88 -46.88
C LYS A 98 -14.26 -7.15 -46.65
N THR A 99 -15.09 -6.23 -47.17
CA THR A 99 -16.54 -6.42 -47.28
C THR A 99 -16.85 -7.15 -48.59
N PRO A 100 -17.79 -8.11 -48.62
CA PRO A 100 -18.07 -8.95 -49.77
C PRO A 100 -19.04 -8.30 -50.75
N ARG A 101 -18.83 -8.52 -52.05
CA ARG A 101 -19.89 -8.67 -53.06
C ARG A 101 -19.34 -9.25 -54.35
#